data_AF-J3MT90-F1
#
_entry.id   AF-J3MT90-F1
#
_cell.length_a   1.000
_cell.length_b   1.000
_cell.length_c   1.000
_cell.angle_alpha   90.00
_cell.angle_beta   90.00
_cell.angle_gamma   90.00
#
_symmetry.space_group_name_H-M   'P 1'
#
loop_
_entity.id
_entity.type
_entity.pdbx_description
1 polymer ?
#
loop_
_entity_poly.entity_id
_entity_poly.type
_entity_poly.pdbx_seq_one_letter_code
_entity_poly.pdbx_strand_id
1 'polypeptide(L)'
;RAGSLAGILLLAGWAASRALAACLGLALACKVALPTQLFCWTWQFLGHGLFERRGPGVSDLPEVFLMEPFLILLQILNKQFGYEPYPGFSKNVDKKLETYLRESRHLEHRKVT
;
A
#
# COMPACT_ATOMS: atom_id res chain seq x y z
N ARG A 1 5.23 -17.05 2.66
CA ARG A 1 4.57 -17.21 1.34
C ARG A 1 4.45 -15.86 0.61
N ALA A 2 3.92 -14.80 1.23
CA ALA A 2 3.83 -13.46 0.63
C ALA A 2 5.18 -12.88 0.14
N GLY A 3 6.27 -13.07 0.90
CA GLY A 3 7.60 -12.61 0.48
C GLY A 3 8.14 -13.27 -0.80
N SER A 4 7.79 -14.53 -1.06
CA SER A 4 8.17 -15.21 -2.31
C SER A 4 7.40 -14.65 -3.51
N LEU A 5 6.12 -14.28 -3.32
CA LEU A 5 5.32 -13.64 -4.36
C LEU A 5 5.90 -12.27 -4.71
N ALA A 6 6.22 -11.46 -3.70
CA ALA A 6 6.88 -10.17 -3.90
C ALA A 6 8.22 -10.32 -4.63
N GLY A 7 9.03 -11.32 -4.27
CA GLY A 7 10.27 -11.64 -4.98
C GLY A 7 10.06 -11.99 -6.45
N ILE A 8 9.05 -12.81 -6.77
CA ILE A 8 8.70 -13.15 -8.15
C ILE A 8 8.26 -11.91 -8.93
N LEU A 9 7.42 -11.05 -8.35
CA LEU A 9 7.00 -9.80 -8.99
C LEU A 9 8.19 -8.89 -9.32
N LEU A 10 9.15 -8.77 -8.40
CA LEU A 10 10.34 -7.95 -8.62
C LEU A 10 11.22 -8.53 -9.74
N LEU A 11 11.43 -9.85 -9.76
CA LEU A 11 12.19 -10.52 -10.82
C LEU A 11 11.50 -10.40 -12.18
N ALA A 12 10.17 -10.57 -12.21
CA ALA A 12 9.37 -10.38 -13.42
C ALA A 12 9.42 -8.94 -13.91
N GLY A 13 9.29 -7.96 -13.02
CA GLY A 13 9.41 -6.54 -13.34
C GLY A 13 10.79 -6.18 -13.91
N TRP A 14 11.85 -6.74 -13.34
CA TRP A 14 13.21 -6.58 -13.85
C TRP A 14 13.37 -7.18 -15.26
N ALA A 15 12.95 -8.42 -15.45
CA ALA A 15 13.03 -9.09 -16.75
C ALA A 15 12.21 -8.35 -17.82
N ALA A 16 10.99 -7.94 -17.49
CA ALA A 16 10.13 -7.14 -18.37
C ALA A 16 10.78 -5.80 -18.72
N SER A 17 11.35 -5.10 -17.75
CA SER A 17 12.03 -3.81 -17.98
C SER A 17 13.23 -3.95 -18.92
N ARG A 18 13.99 -5.04 -18.78
CA ARG A 18 15.11 -5.36 -19.67
C ARG A 18 14.65 -5.69 -21.09
N ALA A 19 13.60 -6.50 -21.23
CA ALA A 19 13.02 -6.83 -22.53
C ALA A 19 12.46 -5.58 -23.22
N LEU A 20 11.77 -4.71 -22.47
CA LEU A 20 11.20 -3.47 -22.98
C LEU A 20 12.29 -2.50 -23.45
N ALA A 21 13.37 -2.36 -22.68
CA ALA A 21 14.53 -1.55 -23.05
C ALA A 21 15.25 -2.09 -24.30
N ALA A 22 15.32 -3.42 -24.46
CA ALA A 22 15.90 -4.05 -25.64
C ALA A 22 15.02 -3.88 -26.90
N CYS A 23 13.70 -3.94 -26.77
CA CYS A 23 12.77 -3.82 -27.90
C CYS A 23 12.54 -2.37 -28.37
N LEU A 24 12.49 -1.40 -27.46
CA LEU A 24 12.09 -0.01 -27.76
C LEU A 24 13.26 0.98 -27.69
N GLY A 25 14.40 0.56 -27.15
CA GLY A 25 15.51 1.45 -26.81
C GLY A 25 15.24 2.24 -25.53
N LEU A 26 16.30 2.53 -24.78
CA LEU A 26 16.21 3.16 -23.46
C LEU A 26 15.48 4.51 -23.48
N ALA A 27 15.73 5.34 -24.50
CA ALA A 27 15.15 6.68 -24.63
C ALA A 27 13.62 6.65 -24.80
N LEU A 28 13.10 5.70 -25.59
CA LEU A 28 11.66 5.56 -25.82
C LEU A 28 10.98 4.87 -24.63
N ALA A 29 11.65 3.87 -24.04
CA ALA A 29 11.19 3.20 -22.83
C ALA A 29 11.03 4.18 -21.67
N CYS A 30 12.01 5.08 -21.44
CA CYS A 30 11.91 6.11 -20.40
C CYS A 30 10.79 7.11 -20.66
N LYS A 31 10.55 7.50 -21.91
CA LYS A 31 9.45 8.41 -22.30
C LYS A 31 8.07 7.86 -21.96
N VAL A 32 7.90 6.54 -21.94
CA VAL A 32 6.64 5.89 -21.57
C VAL A 32 6.62 5.54 -20.08
N ALA A 33 7.71 4.94 -19.57
CA ALA A 33 7.78 4.47 -18.20
C ALA A 33 7.65 5.60 -17.17
N LEU A 34 8.30 6.75 -17.39
CA LEU A 34 8.26 7.88 -16.45
C LEU A 34 6.85 8.47 -16.26
N PRO A 35 6.10 8.83 -17.32
CA PRO A 35 4.74 9.33 -17.14
C PRO A 35 3.79 8.26 -16.59
N THR A 36 3.93 7.00 -17.00
CA THR A 36 3.14 5.91 -16.41
C THR A 36 3.43 5.75 -14.91
N GLN A 37 4.69 5.85 -14.50
CA GLN A 37 5.07 5.78 -13.09
C GLN A 37 4.47 6.94 -12.29
N LEU A 38 4.53 8.16 -12.81
CA LEU A 38 3.91 9.33 -12.19
C LEU A 38 2.38 9.17 -12.09
N PHE A 39 1.74 8.64 -13.12
CA PHE A 39 0.31 8.38 -13.12
C PHE A 39 -0.10 7.30 -12.10
N CYS A 40 0.63 6.18 -12.04
CA CYS A 40 0.38 5.16 -11.02
C CYS A 40 0.57 5.71 -9.60
N TRP A 41 1.58 6.57 -9.43
CA TRP A 41 1.88 7.18 -8.14
C TRP A 41 0.80 8.15 -7.69
N THR A 42 0.32 9.02 -8.57
CA THR A 42 -0.80 9.92 -8.25
C THR A 42 -2.05 9.14 -7.89
N TRP A 43 -2.32 8.04 -8.58
CA TRP A 43 -3.47 7.18 -8.27
C TRP A 43 -3.31 6.43 -6.94
N GLN A 44 -2.09 6.04 -6.58
CA GLN A 44 -1.80 5.42 -5.28
C GLN A 44 -2.04 6.40 -4.14
N PHE A 45 -1.52 7.63 -4.24
CA PHE A 45 -1.76 8.70 -3.27
C PHE A 45 -3.23 9.11 -3.18
N LEU A 46 -3.91 9.21 -4.33
CA LEU A 46 -5.32 9.58 -4.38
C LEU A 46 -6.21 8.49 -3.79
N GLY A 47 -5.91 7.22 -4.10
CA GLY A 47 -6.59 6.06 -3.52
C GLY A 47 -6.43 6.03 -2.00
N HIS A 48 -5.20 6.14 -1.50
CA HIS A 48 -4.91 6.08 -0.06
C HIS A 48 -5.51 7.27 0.70
N GLY A 49 -5.32 8.49 0.19
CA GLY A 49 -5.83 9.72 0.81
C GLY A 49 -7.36 9.80 0.83
N LEU A 50 -8.04 9.31 -0.22
CA LEU A 50 -9.50 9.31 -0.31
C LEU A 50 -10.13 8.23 0.59
N PHE A 51 -9.51 7.05 0.70
CA PHE A 51 -10.08 5.91 1.44
C PHE A 51 -9.85 5.97 2.95
N GLU A 52 -8.71 6.52 3.42
CA GLU A 52 -8.39 6.54 4.85
C GLU A 52 -8.70 7.86 5.56
N ARG A 53 -8.99 8.95 4.84
CA ARG A 53 -9.33 10.30 5.36
C ARG A 53 -8.42 10.84 6.49
N ARG A 54 -7.29 10.19 6.75
CA ARG A 54 -6.21 10.63 7.64
C ARG A 54 -5.03 10.96 6.76
N GLY A 55 -4.59 12.22 6.80
CA GLY A 55 -3.43 12.66 6.06
C GLY A 55 -2.16 12.00 6.63
N PRO A 56 -1.22 11.56 5.78
CA PRO A 56 0.08 11.11 6.26
C PRO A 56 0.78 12.27 6.97
N GLY A 57 1.27 12.03 8.18
CA GLY A 57 2.14 12.98 8.87
C GLY A 57 3.41 13.19 8.04
N VAL A 58 3.79 14.45 7.81
CA VAL A 58 4.96 14.84 6.99
C VAL A 58 6.26 14.22 7.54
N SER A 59 6.29 13.84 8.82
CA SER A 59 7.37 13.15 9.51
C SER A 59 7.61 11.70 9.06
N ASP A 60 6.60 11.04 8.48
CA ASP A 60 6.63 9.60 8.16
C ASP A 60 6.71 9.32 6.65
N LEU A 61 6.93 10.37 5.85
CA LEU A 61 6.91 10.33 4.38
C LEU A 61 7.79 9.22 3.76
N PRO A 62 9.05 8.99 4.17
CA PRO A 62 9.89 7.98 3.53
C PRO A 62 9.42 6.56 3.83
N GLU A 63 8.93 6.33 5.05
CA GLU A 63 8.46 5.03 5.50
C GLU A 63 7.12 4.68 4.84
N VAL A 64 6.18 5.63 4.85
CA VAL A 64 4.87 5.49 4.19
C VAL A 64 5.04 5.30 2.69
N PHE A 65 5.89 6.10 2.02
CA PHE A 65 6.12 5.99 0.58
C PHE A 65 6.65 4.60 0.18
N LEU A 66 7.55 4.02 0.99
CA LEU A 66 8.10 2.70 0.70
C LEU A 66 7.13 1.58 1.06
N MET A 67 6.38 1.71 2.16
CA MET A 67 5.53 0.64 2.70
C MET A 67 4.13 0.59 2.11
N GLU A 68 3.57 1.70 1.65
CA GLU A 68 2.23 1.74 1.04
C GLU A 68 2.03 0.72 -0.10
N PRO A 69 2.95 0.58 -1.08
CA PRO A 69 2.81 -0.44 -2.13
C PRO A 69 2.74 -1.86 -1.56
N PHE A 70 3.52 -2.15 -0.51
CA PHE A 70 3.50 -3.45 0.16
C PHE A 70 2.23 -3.65 0.98
N LEU A 71 1.72 -2.59 1.61
CA LEU A 71 0.47 -2.64 2.38
C LEU A 71 -0.72 -2.95 1.48
N ILE A 72 -0.78 -2.32 0.30
CA ILE A 72 -1.80 -2.60 -0.73
C ILE A 72 -1.70 -4.04 -1.21
N LEU A 73 -0.48 -4.54 -1.48
CA LEU A 73 -0.26 -5.94 -1.87
C LEU A 73 -0.78 -6.91 -0.79
N LEU A 74 -0.44 -6.66 0.48
CA LEU A 74 -0.89 -7.48 1.60
C LEU A 74 -2.41 -7.39 1.78
N GLN A 75 -3.01 -6.22 1.56
CA GLN A 75 -4.46 -6.05 1.63
C GLN A 75 -5.20 -6.79 0.52
N ILE A 76 -4.66 -6.77 -0.71
CA ILE A 76 -5.15 -7.60 -1.82
C ILE A 76 -5.01 -9.08 -1.46
N LEU A 77 -3.87 -9.49 -0.92
CA LEU A 77 -3.63 -10.88 -0.50
C LEU A 77 -4.62 -11.32 0.59
N ASN A 78 -4.94 -10.43 1.53
CA ASN A 78 -5.92 -10.71 2.57
C ASN A 78 -7.35 -10.80 1.98
N LYS A 79 -7.78 -9.79 1.21
CA LYS A 79 -9.16 -9.74 0.67
C LYS A 79 -9.44 -10.80 -0.40
N GLN A 80 -8.49 -11.09 -1.28
CA GLN A 80 -8.70 -12.00 -2.40
C GLN A 80 -8.23 -13.43 -2.10
N PHE A 81 -7.18 -13.60 -1.29
CA PHE A 81 -6.55 -14.90 -1.03
C PHE A 81 -6.64 -15.34 0.43
N GLY A 82 -7.31 -14.58 1.31
CA GLY A 82 -7.48 -14.91 2.73
C GLY A 82 -6.15 -14.93 3.51
N TYR A 83 -5.14 -14.19 3.04
CA TYR A 83 -3.84 -14.14 3.69
C TYR A 83 -3.92 -13.45 5.06
N GLU A 84 -3.59 -14.20 6.11
CA GLU A 84 -3.30 -13.66 7.44
C GLU A 84 -1.79 -13.76 7.75
N PRO A 85 -1.16 -12.70 8.33
CA PRO A 85 0.23 -12.74 8.77
C PRO A 85 0.51 -13.85 9.79
N TYR A 86 -0.45 -14.07 10.70
CA TYR A 86 -0.47 -15.17 11.66
C TYR A 86 -1.93 -15.50 12.02
N PRO A 87 -2.23 -16.71 12.52
CA PRO A 87 -3.61 -17.15 12.75
C PRO A 87 -4.35 -16.23 13.71
N GLY A 88 -5.51 -15.70 13.28
CA GLY A 88 -6.34 -14.84 14.10
C GLY A 88 -5.87 -13.39 14.17
N PHE A 89 -4.94 -12.97 13.29
CA PHE A 89 -4.52 -11.58 13.15
C PHE A 89 -5.72 -10.64 12.93
N SER A 90 -6.63 -10.97 12.01
CA SER A 90 -7.77 -10.09 11.67
C SER A 90 -8.68 -9.90 12.87
N LYS A 91 -8.99 -10.99 13.59
CA LYS A 91 -9.80 -10.93 14.83
C LYS A 91 -9.17 -10.04 15.90
N ASN A 92 -7.85 -10.11 16.06
CA ASN A 92 -7.13 -9.28 17.01
C ASN A 92 -7.12 -7.79 16.60
N VAL A 93 -7.00 -7.52 15.30
CA VAL A 93 -7.06 -6.16 14.74
C VAL A 93 -8.46 -5.58 14.93
N ASP A 94 -9.51 -6.32 14.59
CA ASP A 94 -10.91 -5.89 14.76
C ASP A 94 -11.20 -5.56 16.23
N LYS A 95 -10.78 -6.42 17.15
CA LYS A 95 -10.93 -6.18 18.59
C LYS A 95 -10.22 -4.89 19.06
N LYS A 96 -9.01 -4.64 18.57
CA LYS A 96 -8.26 -3.40 18.88
C LYS A 96 -8.94 -2.18 18.28
N LEU A 97 -9.43 -2.27 17.04
CA LEU A 97 -10.12 -1.19 16.35
C LEU A 97 -11.41 -0.80 17.07
N GLU A 98 -12.23 -1.78 17.47
CA GLU A 98 -13.44 -1.55 18.26
C GLU A 98 -13.15 -0.85 19.59
N THR A 99 -12.07 -1.26 20.26
CA THR A 99 -11.63 -0.67 21.52
C THR A 99 -11.22 0.80 21.31
N TYR A 100 -10.41 1.07 20.29
CA TYR A 100 -9.96 2.43 19.95
C TYR A 100 -11.12 3.37 19.55
N LEU A 101 -12.09 2.87 18.77
CA LEU A 101 -13.29 3.62 18.41
C LEU A 101 -14.15 3.95 19.64
N ARG A 102 -14.25 3.02 20.60
CA ARG A 102 -14.96 3.25 21.87
C ARG A 102 -14.27 4.32 22.71
N GLU A 103 -12.95 4.23 22.87
CA GLU A 103 -12.14 5.22 23.59
C GLU A 103 -12.27 6.61 22.97
N SER A 104 -12.17 6.70 21.64
CA SER A 104 -12.31 7.96 20.90
C SER A 104 -13.69 8.61 21.14
N ARG A 105 -14.77 7.84 21.05
CA ARG A 105 -16.13 8.34 21.36
C ARG A 105 -16.27 8.81 22.81
N HIS A 106 -15.65 8.11 23.76
CA HIS A 106 -15.68 8.49 25.17
C HIS A 106 -14.91 9.79 25.43
N LEU A 107 -13.77 10.00 24.76
CA LEU A 107 -13.02 11.26 24.85
C LEU A 107 -13.79 12.44 24.26
N GLU A 108 -14.47 12.24 23.13
CA GLU A 108 -15.31 13.29 22.53
C GLU A 108 -16.48 13.67 23.45
N HIS A 109 -17.17 12.70 24.07
CA HIS A 109 -18.22 12.98 25.04
C HIS A 109 -17.71 13.76 26.26
N ARG A 110 -16.48 13.48 26.71
CA ARG A 110 -15.84 14.17 27.85
C ARG A 110 -15.36 15.59 27.52
N LYS A 111 -15.16 15.94 26.25
CA LYS A 111 -14.84 17.32 25.83
C LYS A 111 -16.08 18.21 25.72
N VAL A 112 -17.25 17.59 25.51
CA VAL A 112 -18.54 18.29 25.35
C VAL A 112 -19.25 18.50 26.70
N THR A 113 -18.91 17.72 27.73
CA THR A 113 -19.40 17.86 29.11
C THR A 113 -18.45 18.75 29.91
#